data_AF-A0A1D9HCL5-F1
#
_entry.id   AF-A0A1D9HCL5-F1
#
_cell.length_a   1.000
_cell.length_b   1.000
_cell.length_c   1.000
_cell.angle_alpha   90.00
_cell.angle_beta   90.00
_cell.angle_gamma   90.00
#
_symmetry.space_group_name_H-M   'P 1'
#
loop_
_entity.id
_entity.type
_entity.pdbx_description
1 polymer ?
#
loop_
_entity_poly.entity_id
_entity_poly.type
_entity_poly.pdbx_seq_one_letter_code
_entity_poly.pdbx_strand_id
1 'polypeptide(L)'
;MLPSQVSAPTAQRQAPTIGLVGEGASNTEPLYVVSNGTLAVDHTAEDIRHAVQAGALLAGDVTIQGGGLFFSGTFNGGVLSVPDGTLILGPEAVVEGTVIAKRVYNSGTMQAKKVEAAELLVNWGVIHAESVVTTRLHNGGTCAAAEITYESMESTGVVQGSVKRIESAKEA
;
A
#
# COMPACT_ATOMS: atom_id res chain seq x y z
N MET A 1 51.60 -29.15 1.22
CA MET A 1 51.49 -27.95 2.07
C MET A 1 50.56 -26.97 1.34
N LEU A 2 49.52 -26.49 2.03
CA LEU A 2 48.38 -25.76 1.46
C LEU A 2 48.75 -24.35 0.93
N PRO A 3 47.99 -23.80 -0.04
CA PRO A 3 48.13 -22.41 -0.46
C PRO A 3 47.48 -21.43 0.53
N SER A 4 48.17 -20.31 0.77
CA SER A 4 47.73 -19.19 1.59
C SER A 4 46.44 -18.56 1.05
N GLN A 5 45.41 -18.48 1.88
CA GLN A 5 44.17 -17.78 1.54
C GLN A 5 44.35 -16.26 1.66
N VAL A 6 43.95 -15.56 0.60
CA VAL A 6 43.81 -14.09 0.56
C VAL A 6 42.45 -13.74 1.14
N SER A 7 42.43 -13.07 2.29
CA SER A 7 41.20 -12.51 2.86
C SER A 7 40.83 -11.22 2.11
N ALA A 8 39.68 -11.22 1.42
CA ALA A 8 39.08 -10.01 0.88
C ALA A 8 38.44 -9.18 2.01
N PRO A 9 38.49 -7.83 1.97
CA PRO A 9 37.85 -7.00 2.99
C PRO A 9 36.33 -7.04 2.84
N THR A 10 35.65 -7.44 3.92
CA THR A 10 34.20 -7.38 4.07
C THR A 10 33.74 -5.93 4.03
N ALA A 11 33.10 -5.51 2.93
CA ALA A 11 32.39 -4.24 2.88
C ALA A 11 31.23 -4.29 3.90
N GLN A 12 31.39 -3.60 5.02
CA GLN A 12 30.28 -3.31 5.94
C GLN A 12 29.25 -2.47 5.19
N ARG A 13 28.12 -3.10 4.83
CA ARG A 13 26.90 -2.34 4.48
C ARG A 13 26.51 -1.54 5.71
N GLN A 14 26.73 -0.23 5.69
CA GLN A 14 26.12 0.68 6.64
C GLN A 14 24.60 0.54 6.51
N ALA A 15 23.95 0.12 7.60
CA ALA A 15 22.50 0.27 7.72
C ALA A 15 22.18 1.78 7.65
N PRO A 16 21.13 2.19 6.93
CA PRO A 16 20.73 3.60 6.93
C PRO A 16 20.35 4.00 8.36
N THR A 17 21.06 4.99 8.89
CA THR A 17 20.77 5.63 10.17
C THR A 17 19.42 6.33 10.08
N ILE A 18 18.42 5.82 10.80
CA ILE A 18 17.15 6.53 11.02
C ILE A 18 17.46 7.72 11.94
N GLY A 19 17.39 8.93 11.39
CA GLY A 19 17.50 10.15 12.18
C GLY A 19 16.26 10.31 13.05
N LEU A 20 16.43 10.26 14.37
CA LEU A 20 15.45 10.78 15.32
C LEU A 20 15.41 12.30 15.16
N VAL A 21 14.27 12.85 14.76
CA VAL A 21 14.05 14.31 14.70
C VAL A 21 13.01 14.71 15.75
N GLY A 22 13.27 15.86 16.37
CA GLY A 22 12.72 16.33 17.63
C GLY A 22 11.23 16.62 17.68
N GLU A 23 10.75 16.73 18.92
CA GLU A 23 9.44 17.25 19.31
C GLU A 23 9.14 18.61 18.68
N GLY A 24 7.94 18.75 18.10
CA GLY A 24 7.27 20.04 17.94
C GLY A 24 7.10 20.56 16.51
N ALA A 25 6.21 19.95 15.73
CA ALA A 25 5.32 20.63 14.77
C ALA A 25 4.29 19.62 14.26
N SER A 26 2.99 19.93 14.34
CA SER A 26 1.93 19.12 13.73
C SER A 26 2.01 19.23 12.20
N ASN A 27 2.86 18.41 11.61
CA ASN A 27 2.88 18.12 10.18
C ASN A 27 3.00 16.61 10.09
N THR A 28 1.88 15.94 9.84
CA THR A 28 1.81 14.50 9.58
C THR A 28 2.68 14.18 8.37
N GLU A 29 3.94 13.86 8.63
CA GLU A 29 4.89 13.31 7.67
C GLU A 29 4.29 12.09 6.97
N PRO A 30 4.69 11.80 5.72
CA PRO A 30 4.20 10.62 5.03
C PRO A 30 4.64 9.37 5.80
N LEU A 31 3.67 8.52 6.18
CA LEU A 31 3.87 7.21 6.83
C LEU A 31 4.50 6.16 5.90
N TYR A 32 4.94 6.61 4.72
CA TYR A 32 5.57 5.84 3.68
C TYR A 32 6.63 6.68 2.97
N VAL A 33 7.67 6.03 2.49
CA VAL A 33 8.73 6.65 1.68
C VAL A 33 8.77 5.94 0.34
N VAL A 34 8.86 6.73 -0.72
CA VAL A 34 9.14 6.21 -2.07
C VAL A 34 10.61 6.45 -2.36
N SER A 35 11.39 5.38 -2.48
CA SER A 35 12.82 5.46 -2.80
C SER A 35 13.16 4.47 -3.91
N ASN A 36 13.81 4.95 -4.97
CA ASN A 36 14.21 4.13 -6.13
C ASN A 36 13.07 3.28 -6.72
N GLY A 37 11.86 3.85 -6.79
CA GLY A 37 10.68 3.15 -7.31
C GLY A 37 10.07 2.11 -6.38
N THR A 38 10.57 1.98 -5.14
CA THR A 38 10.03 1.08 -4.12
C THR A 38 9.25 1.86 -3.08
N LEU A 39 8.06 1.36 -2.73
CA LEU A 39 7.24 1.86 -1.64
C LEU A 39 7.67 1.18 -0.33
N ALA A 40 8.17 1.96 0.63
CA ALA A 40 8.45 1.52 1.99
C ALA A 40 7.40 2.13 2.92
N VAL A 41 6.85 1.35 3.85
CA VAL A 41 5.81 1.78 4.79
C VAL A 41 6.26 1.47 6.21
N ASP A 42 6.02 2.37 7.16
CA ASP A 42 6.28 2.08 8.57
C ASP A 42 5.13 1.23 9.15
N HIS A 43 5.41 -0.06 9.34
CA HIS A 43 4.43 -1.03 9.85
C HIS A 43 4.00 -0.73 11.30
N THR A 44 4.86 -0.11 12.11
CA THR A 44 4.52 0.20 13.51
C THR A 44 3.58 1.40 13.55
N ALA A 45 3.88 2.43 12.77
CA ALA A 45 3.06 3.64 12.70
C ALA A 45 1.68 3.38 12.05
N GLU A 46 1.61 2.40 11.14
CA GLU A 46 0.35 1.91 10.54
C GLU A 46 -0.35 0.80 11.36
N ASP A 47 0.13 0.52 12.58
CA ASP A 47 -0.44 -0.47 13.52
C ASP A 47 -0.66 -1.86 12.87
N ILE A 48 0.28 -2.32 12.06
CA ILE A 48 0.20 -3.63 11.40
C ILE A 48 0.41 -4.74 12.44
N ARG A 49 -0.62 -5.55 12.67
CA ARG A 49 -0.62 -6.65 13.66
C ARG A 49 -0.74 -8.02 13.03
N HIS A 50 -1.20 -8.07 11.79
CA HIS A 50 -1.45 -9.29 11.05
C HIS A 50 -0.54 -9.36 9.83
N ALA A 51 -0.01 -10.54 9.55
CA ALA A 51 0.81 -10.77 8.38
C ALA A 51 0.43 -12.09 7.71
N VAL A 52 0.14 -12.03 6.41
CA VAL A 52 -0.04 -13.19 5.55
C VAL A 52 1.06 -13.14 4.48
N GLN A 53 1.95 -14.13 4.53
CA GLN A 53 3.16 -14.15 3.70
C GLN A 53 2.96 -14.89 2.37
N ALA A 54 3.98 -14.84 1.51
CA ALA A 54 4.00 -15.47 0.20
C ALA A 54 3.66 -16.97 0.27
N GLY A 55 2.94 -17.45 -0.74
CA GLY A 55 2.46 -18.84 -0.83
C GLY A 55 1.12 -19.10 -0.14
N ALA A 56 0.58 -18.15 0.62
CA ALA A 56 -0.79 -18.25 1.13
C ALA A 56 -1.81 -18.00 0.01
N LEU A 57 -2.82 -18.87 -0.08
CA LEU A 57 -4.01 -18.68 -0.91
C LEU A 57 -5.22 -18.52 0.02
N LEU A 58 -5.80 -17.31 0.04
CA LEU A 58 -7.05 -17.03 0.73
C LEU A 58 -8.17 -16.90 -0.30
N ALA A 59 -9.37 -17.33 0.08
CA ALA A 59 -10.57 -17.22 -0.76
C ALA A 59 -11.80 -17.00 0.11
N GLY A 60 -12.80 -16.33 -0.46
CA GLY A 60 -14.00 -15.92 0.27
C GLY A 60 -13.77 -14.65 1.10
N ASP A 61 -14.71 -14.33 1.98
CA ASP A 61 -14.66 -13.08 2.73
C ASP A 61 -13.67 -13.18 3.91
N VAL A 62 -12.77 -12.20 3.98
CA VAL A 62 -11.76 -12.05 5.04
C VAL A 62 -11.94 -10.67 5.65
N THR A 63 -12.22 -10.63 6.95
CA THR A 63 -12.31 -9.36 7.70
C THR A 63 -11.29 -9.37 8.84
N ILE A 64 -10.45 -8.34 8.88
CA ILE A 64 -9.50 -8.11 9.95
C ILE A 64 -10.09 -7.08 10.91
N GLN A 65 -10.35 -7.51 12.14
CA GLN A 65 -10.83 -6.64 13.20
C GLN A 65 -9.66 -6.20 14.08
N GLY A 66 -9.36 -4.89 14.03
CA GLY A 66 -8.31 -4.26 14.84
C GLY A 66 -6.90 -4.42 14.27
N GLY A 67 -6.18 -3.29 14.21
CA GLY A 67 -4.86 -3.17 13.58
C GLY A 67 -4.94 -3.28 12.06
N GLY A 68 -3.76 -3.34 11.42
CA GLY A 68 -3.60 -3.53 9.99
C GLY A 68 -3.07 -4.90 9.59
N LEU A 69 -3.15 -5.17 8.28
CA LEU A 69 -2.73 -6.38 7.61
C LEU A 69 -1.62 -6.09 6.61
N PHE A 70 -0.49 -6.77 6.74
CA PHE A 70 0.45 -6.98 5.65
C PHE A 70 0.09 -8.25 4.89
N PHE A 71 -0.09 -8.15 3.58
CA PHE A 71 -0.48 -9.26 2.72
C PHE A 71 0.47 -9.37 1.53
N SER A 72 1.07 -10.55 1.33
CA SER A 72 1.95 -10.84 0.20
C SER A 72 1.62 -12.18 -0.48
N GLY A 73 0.40 -12.68 -0.32
CA GLY A 73 -0.08 -13.93 -0.91
C GLY A 73 -1.00 -13.71 -2.11
N THR A 74 -1.84 -14.71 -2.39
CA THR A 74 -2.93 -14.62 -3.37
C THR A 74 -4.27 -14.60 -2.65
N PHE A 75 -5.10 -13.60 -2.93
CA PHE A 75 -6.50 -13.53 -2.49
C PHE A 75 -7.39 -13.73 -3.71
N ASN A 76 -8.21 -14.77 -3.70
CA ASN A 76 -9.04 -15.17 -4.83
C ASN A 76 -10.53 -15.16 -4.46
N GLY A 77 -11.19 -14.07 -4.81
CA GLY A 77 -12.63 -13.85 -4.67
C GLY A 77 -13.06 -13.46 -3.26
N GLY A 78 -14.22 -12.80 -3.17
CA GLY A 78 -14.80 -12.31 -1.91
C GLY A 78 -14.38 -10.88 -1.58
N VAL A 79 -14.56 -10.52 -0.31
CA VAL A 79 -14.19 -9.21 0.25
C VAL A 79 -13.00 -9.36 1.21
N LEU A 80 -11.89 -8.67 0.90
CA LEU A 80 -10.78 -8.47 1.82
C LEU A 80 -10.97 -7.11 2.53
N SER A 81 -11.37 -7.16 3.79
CA SER A 81 -11.77 -6.00 4.58
C SER A 81 -10.86 -5.76 5.79
N VAL A 82 -10.34 -4.54 5.92
CA VAL A 82 -9.60 -4.01 7.08
C VAL A 82 -10.19 -2.63 7.42
N PRO A 83 -11.47 -2.56 7.83
CA PRO A 83 -12.29 -1.35 7.72
C PRO A 83 -11.74 -0.16 8.51
N ASP A 84 -11.21 -0.41 9.71
CA ASP A 84 -10.65 0.63 10.59
C ASP A 84 -9.12 0.72 10.54
N GLY A 85 -8.48 -0.08 9.69
CA GLY A 85 -7.04 -0.29 9.68
C GLY A 85 -6.40 -0.22 8.30
N THR A 86 -5.14 -0.57 8.26
CA THR A 86 -4.29 -0.41 7.08
C THR A 86 -4.06 -1.75 6.40
N LEU A 87 -4.25 -1.79 5.08
CA LEU A 87 -3.86 -2.91 4.23
C LEU A 87 -2.59 -2.56 3.46
N ILE A 88 -1.53 -3.34 3.65
CA ILE A 88 -0.30 -3.25 2.87
C ILE A 88 -0.21 -4.47 1.97
N LEU A 89 -0.21 -4.26 0.65
CA LEU A 89 0.06 -5.29 -0.34
C LEU A 89 1.53 -5.25 -0.74
N GLY A 90 2.23 -6.35 -0.46
CA GLY A 90 3.61 -6.53 -0.90
C GLY A 90 3.75 -6.66 -2.42
N PRO A 91 4.98 -6.55 -2.98
CA PRO A 91 5.21 -6.55 -4.42
C PRO A 91 4.66 -7.78 -5.18
N GLU A 92 4.63 -8.94 -4.54
CA GLU A 92 4.16 -10.20 -5.12
C GLU A 92 2.69 -10.51 -4.76
N ALA A 93 2.01 -9.62 -4.03
CA ALA A 93 0.61 -9.80 -3.68
C ALA A 93 -0.27 -9.77 -4.94
N VAL A 94 -1.19 -10.72 -5.03
CA VAL A 94 -2.23 -10.74 -6.07
C VAL A 94 -3.59 -10.79 -5.39
N VAL A 95 -4.42 -9.78 -5.65
CA VAL A 95 -5.75 -9.65 -5.04
C VAL A 95 -6.81 -9.59 -6.14
N GLU A 96 -7.64 -10.62 -6.19
CA GLU A 96 -8.80 -10.73 -7.07
C GLU A 96 -10.06 -10.65 -6.21
N GLY A 97 -10.85 -9.58 -6.28
CA GLY A 97 -12.03 -9.43 -5.41
C GLY A 97 -12.38 -7.99 -5.04
N THR A 98 -12.98 -7.78 -3.87
CA THR A 98 -13.25 -6.44 -3.34
C THR A 98 -12.30 -6.13 -2.20
N VAL A 99 -11.70 -4.93 -2.21
CA VAL A 99 -10.83 -4.44 -1.13
C VAL A 99 -11.52 -3.28 -0.44
N ILE A 100 -11.61 -3.35 0.88
CA ILE A 100 -12.14 -2.26 1.73
C ILE A 100 -11.19 -2.05 2.88
N ALA A 101 -10.58 -0.89 3.00
CA ALA A 101 -9.76 -0.55 4.16
C ALA A 101 -9.83 0.94 4.50
N LYS A 102 -9.36 1.32 5.68
CA LYS A 102 -9.16 2.73 6.00
C LYS A 102 -8.05 3.32 5.14
N ARG A 103 -6.94 2.58 5.01
CA ARG A 103 -5.79 2.94 4.17
C ARG A 103 -5.30 1.73 3.40
N VAL A 104 -4.84 1.96 2.18
CA VAL A 104 -4.29 0.93 1.30
C VAL A 104 -2.95 1.38 0.75
N TYR A 105 -1.92 0.55 0.96
CA TYR A 105 -0.60 0.70 0.37
C TYR A 105 -0.38 -0.45 -0.60
N ASN A 106 -0.42 -0.17 -1.90
CA ASN A 106 -0.30 -1.19 -2.93
C ASN A 106 1.08 -1.17 -3.59
N SER A 107 1.85 -2.25 -3.43
CA SER A 107 3.00 -2.57 -4.28
C SER A 107 2.74 -3.75 -5.21
N GLY A 108 1.63 -4.46 -5.05
CA GLY A 108 1.29 -5.67 -5.78
C GLY A 108 0.31 -5.43 -6.93
N THR A 109 -0.46 -6.47 -7.27
CA THR A 109 -1.46 -6.44 -8.33
C THR A 109 -2.86 -6.65 -7.77
N MET A 110 -3.78 -5.74 -8.10
CA MET A 110 -5.21 -5.90 -7.85
C MET A 110 -5.97 -6.06 -9.17
N GLN A 111 -6.76 -7.13 -9.28
CA GLN A 111 -7.82 -7.30 -10.26
C GLN A 111 -9.15 -7.31 -9.52
N ALA A 112 -9.61 -6.12 -9.15
CA ALA A 112 -10.67 -5.95 -8.16
C ALA A 112 -12.01 -5.58 -8.81
N LYS A 113 -13.13 -5.96 -8.21
CA LYS A 113 -14.42 -5.32 -8.54
C LYS A 113 -14.43 -3.89 -8.01
N LYS A 114 -14.02 -3.74 -6.76
CA LYS A 114 -13.99 -2.46 -6.06
C LYS A 114 -12.77 -2.36 -5.17
N VAL A 115 -12.12 -1.21 -5.18
CA VAL A 115 -11.10 -0.81 -4.20
C VAL A 115 -11.61 0.42 -3.47
N GLU A 116 -11.85 0.27 -2.17
CA GLU A 116 -12.28 1.36 -1.29
C GLU A 116 -11.22 1.58 -0.21
N ALA A 117 -10.64 2.78 -0.19
CA ALA A 117 -9.72 3.23 0.84
C ALA A 117 -10.30 4.49 1.48
N ALA A 118 -10.87 4.40 2.68
CA ALA A 118 -11.64 5.50 3.27
C ALA A 118 -10.84 6.81 3.37
N GLU A 119 -9.55 6.75 3.71
CA GLU A 119 -8.69 7.93 3.87
C GLU A 119 -7.62 8.09 2.78
N LEU A 120 -6.93 7.00 2.44
CA LEU A 120 -5.72 7.07 1.63
C LEU A 120 -5.49 5.78 0.83
N LEU A 121 -5.31 5.95 -0.47
CA LEU A 121 -4.82 4.92 -1.38
C LEU A 121 -3.46 5.37 -1.94
N VAL A 122 -2.41 4.63 -1.60
CA VAL A 122 -1.06 4.78 -2.17
C VAL A 122 -0.82 3.62 -3.12
N ASN A 123 -0.70 3.91 -4.42
CA ASN A 123 -0.54 2.90 -5.45
C ASN A 123 0.82 3.03 -6.17
N TRP A 124 1.71 2.08 -5.90
CA TRP A 124 2.98 1.86 -6.61
C TRP A 124 3.01 0.54 -7.39
N GLY A 125 1.93 -0.24 -7.31
CA GLY A 125 1.73 -1.45 -8.09
C GLY A 125 0.74 -1.23 -9.25
N VAL A 126 -0.10 -2.25 -9.47
CA VAL A 126 -1.13 -2.25 -10.50
C VAL A 126 -2.50 -2.41 -9.87
N ILE A 127 -3.43 -1.54 -10.24
CA ILE A 127 -4.85 -1.65 -9.92
C ILE A 127 -5.62 -1.67 -11.24
N HIS A 128 -6.30 -2.78 -11.50
CA HIS A 128 -7.36 -2.90 -12.49
C HIS A 128 -8.65 -3.15 -11.74
N ALA A 129 -9.60 -2.21 -11.79
CA ALA A 129 -10.86 -2.34 -11.07
C ALA A 129 -12.09 -1.89 -11.85
N GLU A 130 -13.30 -2.25 -11.40
CA GLU A 130 -14.51 -1.58 -11.90
C GLU A 130 -14.64 -0.20 -11.25
N SER A 131 -14.42 -0.13 -9.93
CA SER A 131 -14.51 1.12 -9.16
C SER A 131 -13.34 1.29 -8.18
N VAL A 132 -12.79 2.50 -8.13
CA VAL A 132 -11.85 2.94 -7.09
C VAL A 132 -12.46 4.13 -6.36
N VAL A 133 -12.53 4.07 -5.04
CA VAL A 133 -13.04 5.15 -4.19
C VAL A 133 -12.03 5.42 -3.08
N THR A 134 -11.58 6.66 -2.95
CA THR A 134 -10.68 7.06 -1.87
C THR A 134 -10.82 8.53 -1.54
N THR A 135 -10.49 8.98 -0.32
CA THR A 135 -10.40 10.42 -0.07
C THR A 135 -9.15 11.00 -0.76
N ARG A 136 -7.98 10.38 -0.54
CA ARG A 136 -6.70 10.80 -1.13
C ARG A 136 -6.12 9.68 -1.99
N LEU A 137 -5.73 10.00 -3.22
CA LEU A 137 -5.04 9.08 -4.12
C LEU A 137 -3.61 9.56 -4.38
N HIS A 138 -2.62 8.75 -4.02
CA HIS A 138 -1.23 8.94 -4.40
C HIS A 138 -0.84 7.80 -5.34
N ASN A 139 -0.62 8.11 -6.63
CA ASN A 139 -0.42 7.09 -7.66
C ASN A 139 0.93 7.26 -8.36
N GLY A 140 1.87 6.36 -8.09
CA GLY A 140 3.10 6.18 -8.86
C GLY A 140 3.06 5.02 -9.85
N GLY A 141 2.11 4.10 -9.69
CA GLY A 141 1.93 2.90 -10.51
C GLY A 141 0.86 3.05 -11.61
N THR A 142 0.12 1.97 -11.87
CA THR A 142 -1.03 1.99 -12.79
C THR A 142 -2.34 1.88 -11.99
N CYS A 143 -3.24 2.83 -12.18
CA CYS A 143 -4.60 2.79 -11.66
C CYS A 143 -5.58 2.91 -12.84
N ALA A 144 -6.09 1.76 -13.30
CA ALA A 144 -7.11 1.69 -14.33
C ALA A 144 -8.42 1.19 -13.71
N ALA A 145 -9.47 2.01 -13.77
CA ALA A 145 -10.80 1.58 -13.38
C ALA A 145 -11.89 2.16 -14.26
N ALA A 146 -13.09 1.57 -14.29
CA ALA A 146 -14.20 2.18 -15.02
C ALA A 146 -14.58 3.54 -14.40
N GLU A 147 -14.62 3.61 -13.07
CA GLU A 147 -14.85 4.84 -12.29
C GLU A 147 -13.81 5.01 -11.17
N ILE A 148 -13.23 6.20 -11.06
CA ILE A 148 -12.27 6.60 -10.02
C ILE A 148 -12.83 7.84 -9.32
N THR A 149 -13.23 7.69 -8.06
CA THR A 149 -13.79 8.76 -7.23
C THR A 149 -12.81 9.16 -6.13
N TYR A 150 -12.50 10.46 -6.02
CA TYR A 150 -11.48 10.97 -5.09
C TYR A 150 -11.71 12.42 -4.62
N GLU A 151 -11.17 12.84 -3.46
CA GLU A 151 -11.17 14.26 -3.06
C GLU A 151 -9.89 14.98 -3.51
N SER A 152 -8.71 14.37 -3.29
CA SER A 152 -7.42 14.86 -3.79
C SER A 152 -6.61 13.75 -4.46
N MET A 153 -5.85 14.13 -5.48
CA MET A 153 -5.02 13.20 -6.25
C MET A 153 -3.65 13.81 -6.54
N GLU A 154 -2.61 13.03 -6.24
CA GLU A 154 -1.25 13.23 -6.70
C GLU A 154 -0.87 12.01 -7.56
N SER A 155 -0.53 12.21 -8.83
CA SER A 155 -0.15 11.11 -9.70
C SER A 155 1.10 11.43 -10.51
N THR A 156 2.07 10.53 -10.44
CA THR A 156 3.22 10.45 -11.36
C THR A 156 3.12 9.23 -12.28
N GLY A 157 2.18 8.32 -11.99
CA GLY A 157 1.89 7.11 -12.77
C GLY A 157 0.73 7.26 -13.75
N VAL A 158 0.21 6.11 -14.20
CA VAL A 158 -0.90 6.02 -15.16
C VAL A 158 -2.23 6.02 -14.41
N VAL A 159 -3.16 6.86 -14.88
CA VAL A 159 -4.56 6.87 -14.44
C VAL A 159 -5.44 6.72 -15.68
N GLN A 160 -6.31 5.70 -15.69
CA GLN A 160 -7.20 5.41 -16.81
C GLN A 160 -8.61 5.12 -16.31
N GLY A 161 -9.62 5.82 -16.84
CA GLY A 161 -10.99 5.65 -16.40
C GLY A 161 -11.83 6.93 -16.45
N SER A 162 -13.09 6.83 -16.03
CA SER A 162 -13.88 8.01 -15.69
C SER A 162 -13.43 8.53 -14.32
N VAL A 163 -12.93 9.76 -14.26
CA VAL A 163 -12.32 10.34 -13.07
C VAL A 163 -13.26 11.40 -12.50
N LYS A 164 -13.72 11.22 -11.26
CA LYS A 164 -14.69 12.09 -10.58
C LYS A 164 -14.11 12.60 -9.27
N ARG A 165 -14.03 13.92 -9.13
CA ARG A 165 -13.65 14.55 -7.88
C ARG A 165 -14.87 14.73 -6.97
N ILE A 166 -14.77 14.34 -5.71
CA ILE A 166 -15.71 14.71 -4.65
C ILE A 166 -15.34 16.13 -4.20
N GLU A 167 -16.32 17.03 -4.23
CA GLU A 167 -16.16 18.34 -3.61
C GLU A 167 -16.47 18.20 -2.12
N SER A 168 -15.47 18.39 -1.27
CA SER A 168 -15.69 18.49 0.17
C SER A 168 -16.65 19.67 0.39
N ALA A 169 -17.80 19.43 1.04
CA ALA A 169 -18.73 20.49 1.37
C ALA A 169 -17.97 21.54 2.17
N LYS A 170 -17.84 22.77 1.63
CA LYS A 170 -17.34 23.90 2.42
C LYS A 170 -18.29 24.04 3.60
N GLU A 171 -17.81 23.77 4.81
CA GLU A 171 -18.51 24.19 6.02
C GLU A 171 -18.73 25.71 5.90
N ALA A 172 -20.01 26.10 5.92
CA ALA A 172 -20.48 27.47 5.79
C ALA A 172 -20.44 28.20 7.12
#